data_AF-A0A942MWW9-F1
#
_entry.id   AF-A0A942MWW9-F1
#
_cell.length_a   1.000
_cell.length_b   1.000
_cell.length_c   1.000
_cell.angle_alpha   90.00
_cell.angle_beta   90.00
_cell.angle_gamma   90.00
#
_symmetry.space_group_name_H-M   'P 1'
#
loop_
_entity.id
_entity.type
_entity.pdbx_description
1 polymer ?
#
loop_
_entity_poly.entity_id
_entity_poly.type
_entity_poly.pdbx_seq_one_letter_code
_entity_poly.pdbx_strand_id
1 'polypeptide(L)'
;MQRIDGKLFHPSDGFERQAFEERMSKYGFKNITRLELFLWDLEIFQQIQNILKDRVVLKGGAAVQFYLPIEAQRTSVDIDMIYNGTKDEIEQVLTAITDKLGGEDNLFLFKPHKPEKPKTQLPLYTYFVKVPSVLTEKELQKESNIQEIKVEFFTETNDIEISKMCGKDLFAISSELEYNVLPLDNLFADKLYHWCSR
;
A
#
# COMPACT_ATOMS: atom_id res chain seq x y z
N MET A 1 17.42 -6.72 5.46
CA MET A 1 16.60 -5.87 6.36
C MET A 1 17.40 -4.96 7.29
N GLN A 2 18.57 -5.34 7.81
CA GLN A 2 19.34 -4.51 8.77
C GLN A 2 19.59 -3.03 8.37
N ARG A 3 19.57 -2.67 7.07
CA ARG A 3 19.80 -1.29 6.61
C ARG A 3 18.58 -0.35 6.71
N ILE A 4 17.37 -0.88 6.79
CA ILE A 4 16.12 -0.10 6.91
C ILE A 4 15.52 -0.17 8.31
N ASP A 5 16.22 -0.86 9.22
CA ASP A 5 15.79 -1.03 10.60
C ASP A 5 15.71 0.33 11.31
N GLY A 6 14.62 0.56 12.04
CA GLY A 6 14.30 1.86 12.66
C GLY A 6 13.77 2.95 11.72
N LYS A 7 13.63 2.69 10.41
CA LYS A 7 13.04 3.63 9.43
C LYS A 7 11.60 3.29 9.05
N LEU A 8 11.19 2.04 9.28
CA LEU A 8 9.84 1.54 9.04
C LEU A 8 8.89 1.95 10.17
N PHE A 9 7.60 2.09 9.86
CA PHE A 9 6.57 2.24 10.88
C PHE A 9 6.16 0.90 11.49
N HIS A 10 6.09 -0.13 10.66
CA HIS A 10 5.86 -1.49 11.10
C HIS A 10 7.14 -2.12 11.68
N PRO A 11 7.02 -2.98 12.69
CA PRO A 11 8.14 -3.77 13.22
C PRO A 11 8.87 -4.55 12.11
N SER A 12 10.20 -4.48 12.12
CA SER A 12 11.05 -5.08 11.08
C SER A 12 11.00 -6.61 11.10
N ASP A 13 10.90 -7.22 12.28
CA ASP A 13 10.64 -8.67 12.46
C ASP A 13 9.36 -9.13 11.73
N GLY A 14 8.38 -8.23 11.58
CA GLY A 14 7.17 -8.47 10.82
C GLY A 14 7.38 -8.74 9.33
N PHE A 15 8.51 -8.34 8.76
CA PHE A 15 8.89 -8.58 7.36
C PHE A 15 9.77 -9.82 7.18
N GLU A 16 10.07 -10.55 8.26
CA GLU A 16 10.87 -11.77 8.16
C GLU A 16 10.06 -12.92 7.58
N ARG A 17 10.75 -13.82 6.87
CA ARG A 17 10.11 -14.99 6.24
C ARG A 17 9.30 -15.82 7.24
N GLN A 18 9.86 -16.04 8.43
CA GLN A 18 9.21 -16.80 9.48
C GLN A 18 7.86 -16.16 9.89
N ALA A 19 7.81 -14.84 10.03
CA ALA A 19 6.57 -14.13 10.37
C ALA A 19 5.49 -14.31 9.30
N PHE A 20 5.87 -14.33 8.01
CA PHE A 20 4.93 -14.62 6.92
C PHE A 20 4.44 -16.07 6.95
N GLU A 21 5.33 -17.04 7.16
CA GLU A 21 4.97 -18.46 7.24
C GLU A 21 4.02 -18.75 8.42
N GLU A 22 4.25 -18.15 9.58
CA GLU A 22 3.37 -18.23 10.75
C GLU A 22 1.98 -17.67 10.45
N ARG A 23 1.88 -16.49 9.83
CA ARG A 23 0.60 -15.88 9.44
C ARG A 23 -0.12 -16.71 8.38
N MET A 24 0.59 -17.26 7.39
CA MET A 24 -0.01 -18.14 6.40
C MET A 24 -0.63 -19.39 7.05
N SER A 25 0.10 -20.02 7.97
CA SER A 25 -0.38 -21.19 8.70
C SER A 25 -1.58 -20.85 9.57
N LYS A 26 -1.51 -19.76 10.35
CA LYS A 26 -2.56 -19.33 11.28
C LYS A 26 -3.88 -19.01 10.58
N TYR A 27 -3.83 -18.35 9.43
CA TYR A 27 -5.02 -17.83 8.76
C TYR A 27 -5.37 -18.56 7.44
N GLY A 28 -4.59 -19.59 7.06
CA GLY A 28 -4.86 -20.42 5.89
C GLY A 28 -4.56 -19.75 4.54
N PHE A 29 -3.69 -18.73 4.49
CA PHE A 29 -3.28 -18.11 3.23
C PHE A 29 -2.36 -19.03 2.43
N LYS A 30 -2.52 -19.04 1.11
CA LYS A 30 -1.77 -19.90 0.19
C LYS A 30 -0.74 -19.16 -0.66
N ASN A 31 -0.68 -17.83 -0.56
CA ASN A 31 0.13 -16.99 -1.43
C ASN A 31 0.98 -16.03 -0.59
N ILE A 32 2.20 -16.47 -0.27
CA ILE A 32 3.16 -15.71 0.53
C ILE A 32 3.61 -14.42 -0.16
N THR A 33 3.74 -14.45 -1.48
CA THR A 33 4.10 -13.28 -2.31
C THR A 33 3.13 -12.13 -2.12
N ARG A 34 1.83 -12.43 -2.15
CA ARG A 34 0.77 -11.44 -1.95
C ARG A 34 0.63 -11.00 -0.50
N LEU A 35 0.95 -11.87 0.46
CA LEU A 35 0.99 -11.51 1.89
C LEU A 35 2.12 -10.50 2.16
N GLU A 36 3.31 -10.74 1.63
CA GLU A 36 4.45 -9.82 1.74
C GLU A 36 4.15 -8.48 1.06
N LEU A 37 3.61 -8.51 -0.17
CA LEU A 37 3.23 -7.26 -0.86
C LEU A 37 2.20 -6.46 -0.08
N PHE A 38 1.18 -7.11 0.49
CA PHE A 38 0.18 -6.38 1.27
C PHE A 38 0.76 -5.73 2.52
N LEU A 39 1.75 -6.35 3.18
CA LEU A 39 2.47 -5.70 4.28
C LEU A 39 3.26 -4.48 3.79
N TRP A 40 3.95 -4.59 2.65
CA TRP A 40 4.63 -3.43 2.07
C TRP A 40 3.67 -2.33 1.62
N ASP A 41 2.47 -2.68 1.12
CA ASP A 41 1.43 -1.70 0.77
C ASP A 41 1.07 -0.86 2.00
N LEU A 42 0.83 -1.52 3.14
CA LEU A 42 0.53 -0.85 4.40
C LEU A 42 1.69 0.03 4.88
N GLU A 43 2.94 -0.45 4.76
CA GLU A 43 4.12 0.33 5.16
C GLU A 43 4.31 1.57 4.30
N ILE A 44 4.28 1.43 2.97
CA ILE A 44 4.42 2.57 2.05
C ILE A 44 3.27 3.57 2.26
N PHE A 45 2.05 3.09 2.45
CA PHE A 45 0.93 3.97 2.78
C PHE A 45 1.15 4.72 4.10
N GLN A 46 1.67 4.08 5.15
CA GLN A 46 1.98 4.78 6.41
C GLN A 46 3.08 5.83 6.27
N GLN A 47 4.07 5.58 5.42
CA GLN A 47 5.08 6.59 5.10
C GLN A 47 4.45 7.82 4.43
N ILE A 48 3.53 7.61 3.48
CA ILE A 48 2.79 8.67 2.79
C ILE A 48 1.86 9.41 3.76
N GLN A 49 1.03 8.68 4.52
CA GLN A 49 0.10 9.24 5.50
C GLN A 49 0.82 10.03 6.59
N ASN A 50 1.98 9.58 7.05
CA ASN A 50 2.72 10.31 8.07
C ASN A 50 3.16 11.71 7.57
N ILE A 51 3.39 11.89 6.27
CA ILE A 51 3.76 13.18 5.69
C ILE A 51 2.52 14.00 5.34
N LEU A 52 1.53 13.38 4.70
CA LEU A 52 0.33 14.07 4.18
C LEU A 52 -0.78 14.27 5.22
N LYS A 53 -0.71 13.56 6.35
CA LYS A 53 -1.68 13.60 7.45
C LYS A 53 -3.10 13.34 6.94
N ASP A 54 -4.07 14.14 7.38
CA ASP A 54 -5.50 14.00 7.04
C ASP A 54 -5.85 14.50 5.64
N ARG A 55 -4.85 14.65 4.74
CA ARG A 55 -5.07 14.96 3.32
C ARG A 55 -5.05 13.73 2.43
N VAL A 56 -4.75 12.55 2.97
CA VAL A 56 -4.70 11.30 2.22
C VAL A 56 -5.53 10.23 2.92
N VAL A 57 -6.23 9.42 2.12
CA VAL A 57 -7.04 8.31 2.60
C VAL A 57 -6.83 7.09 1.71
N LEU A 58 -6.65 5.91 2.31
CA LEU A 58 -6.59 4.64 1.61
C LEU A 58 -7.98 4.27 1.10
N LYS A 59 -8.07 3.82 -0.15
CA LYS A 59 -9.31 3.31 -0.77
C LYS A 59 -9.09 1.92 -1.37
N GLY A 60 -10.09 1.45 -2.12
CA GLY A 60 -9.96 0.26 -2.95
C GLY A 60 -9.85 -1.04 -2.16
N GLY A 61 -9.15 -2.03 -2.73
CA GLY A 61 -9.06 -3.38 -2.19
C GLY A 61 -8.36 -3.45 -0.83
N ALA A 62 -7.33 -2.62 -0.63
CA ALA A 62 -6.57 -2.57 0.62
C ALA A 62 -7.41 -1.97 1.76
N ALA A 63 -8.11 -0.87 1.52
CA ALA A 63 -9.01 -0.23 2.49
C ALA A 63 -10.12 -1.17 3.00
N VAL A 64 -10.71 -1.98 2.11
CA VAL A 64 -11.77 -2.93 2.47
C VAL A 64 -11.32 -3.91 3.56
N GLN A 65 -10.03 -4.25 3.64
CA GLN A 65 -9.55 -5.23 4.62
C GLN A 65 -9.72 -4.75 6.06
N PHE A 66 -9.70 -3.43 6.31
CA PHE A 66 -9.89 -2.84 7.64
C PHE A 66 -11.31 -3.01 8.20
N TYR A 67 -12.30 -3.25 7.33
CA TYR A 67 -13.70 -3.42 7.73
C TYR A 67 -14.12 -4.88 7.82
N LEU A 68 -13.25 -5.81 7.44
CA LEU A 68 -13.55 -7.24 7.42
C LEU A 68 -12.88 -7.95 8.59
N PRO A 69 -13.54 -8.97 9.18
CA PRO A 69 -12.86 -9.88 10.08
C PRO A 69 -11.74 -10.63 9.32
N ILE A 70 -10.68 -11.03 10.02
CA ILE A 70 -9.47 -11.61 9.43
C ILE A 70 -9.79 -12.80 8.51
N GLU A 71 -10.77 -13.62 8.86
CA GLU A 71 -11.19 -14.81 8.10
C GLU A 71 -11.82 -14.47 6.74
N ALA A 72 -12.34 -13.24 6.60
CA ALA A 72 -12.91 -12.72 5.36
C ALA A 72 -11.94 -11.81 4.61
N GLN A 73 -10.79 -11.47 5.20
CA GLN A 73 -9.78 -10.65 4.55
C GLN A 73 -9.10 -11.42 3.42
N ARG A 74 -8.65 -10.67 2.41
CA ARG A 74 -7.93 -11.18 1.25
C ARG A 74 -6.74 -10.28 0.93
N THR A 75 -5.83 -10.83 0.15
CA THR A 75 -4.71 -10.04 -0.37
C THR A 75 -5.19 -9.01 -1.40
N SER A 76 -4.80 -7.76 -1.18
CA SER A 76 -4.76 -6.68 -2.17
C SER A 76 -3.29 -6.36 -2.45
N VAL A 77 -2.98 -5.88 -3.65
CA VAL A 77 -1.58 -5.73 -4.12
C VAL A 77 -1.33 -4.36 -4.75
N ASP A 78 -2.28 -3.44 -4.56
CA ASP A 78 -2.25 -2.09 -5.09
C ASP A 78 -2.57 -1.12 -3.96
N ILE A 79 -1.85 -0.01 -3.90
CA ILE A 79 -2.18 1.11 -3.02
C ILE A 79 -2.99 2.13 -3.82
N ASP A 80 -4.30 2.11 -3.62
CA ASP A 80 -5.19 3.15 -4.15
C ASP A 80 -5.49 4.16 -3.05
N MET A 81 -5.30 5.45 -3.30
CA MET A 81 -5.61 6.49 -2.32
C MET A 81 -6.28 7.72 -2.94
N ILE A 82 -7.13 8.40 -2.17
CA ILE A 82 -7.59 9.76 -2.50
C ILE A 82 -6.67 10.74 -1.79
N TYR A 83 -6.26 11.79 -2.50
CA TYR A 83 -5.37 12.82 -1.99
C TYR A 83 -5.91 14.23 -2.29
N ASN A 84 -5.94 15.09 -1.28
CA ASN A 84 -6.26 16.51 -1.43
C ASN A 84 -4.96 17.32 -1.51
N GLY A 85 -4.55 17.64 -2.74
CA GLY A 85 -3.40 18.48 -3.01
C GLY A 85 -2.89 18.35 -4.45
N THR A 86 -1.64 18.73 -4.66
CA THR A 86 -1.05 18.88 -5.99
C THR A 86 -0.08 17.75 -6.36
N LYS A 87 0.16 17.59 -7.66
CA LYS A 87 1.18 16.68 -8.17
C LYS A 87 2.58 16.98 -7.63
N ASP A 88 2.94 18.26 -7.53
CA ASP A 88 4.26 18.67 -7.07
C ASP A 88 4.48 18.26 -5.60
N GLU A 89 3.45 18.35 -4.76
CA GLU A 89 3.50 17.83 -3.39
C GLU A 89 3.64 16.31 -3.36
N ILE A 90 2.96 15.57 -4.24
CA ILE A 90 3.14 14.11 -4.37
C ILE A 90 4.63 13.81 -4.63
N GLU A 91 5.23 14.46 -5.62
CA GLU A 91 6.64 14.23 -5.96
C GLU A 91 7.60 14.57 -4.80
N GLN A 92 7.31 15.63 -4.03
CA GLN A 92 8.07 15.96 -2.83
C GLN A 92 7.94 14.90 -1.73
N VAL A 93 6.73 14.40 -1.47
CA VAL A 93 6.47 13.35 -0.49
C VAL A 93 7.19 12.06 -0.87
N LEU A 94 7.06 11.63 -2.12
CA LEU A 94 7.70 10.39 -2.60
C LEU A 94 9.24 10.49 -2.57
N THR A 95 9.78 11.66 -2.86
CA THR A 95 11.24 11.93 -2.73
C THR A 95 11.67 11.84 -1.27
N ALA A 96 10.94 12.48 -0.34
CA ALA A 96 11.26 12.42 1.09
C ALA A 96 11.22 10.98 1.65
N ILE A 97 10.28 10.14 1.17
CA ILE A 97 10.22 8.72 1.52
C ILE A 97 11.44 7.97 0.96
N THR A 98 11.81 8.23 -0.30
CA THR A 98 13.00 7.64 -0.94
C THR A 98 14.26 7.97 -0.12
N ASP A 99 14.43 9.24 0.27
CA ASP A 99 15.58 9.71 1.07
C ASP A 99 15.60 9.05 2.46
N LYS A 100 14.44 8.93 3.09
CA LYS A 100 14.30 8.28 4.41
C LYS A 100 14.67 6.80 4.33
N LEU A 101 14.06 6.05 3.41
CA LEU A 101 14.22 4.58 3.33
C LEU A 101 15.54 4.15 2.69
N GLY A 102 16.15 5.02 1.87
CA GLY A 102 17.41 4.78 1.18
C GLY A 102 17.18 4.23 -0.23
N GLY A 103 17.37 5.10 -1.23
CA GLY A 103 17.16 4.81 -2.67
C GLY A 103 18.23 3.95 -3.36
N GLU A 104 19.09 3.27 -2.60
CA GLU A 104 20.17 2.45 -3.16
C GLU A 104 19.62 1.25 -3.94
N ASP A 105 20.35 0.79 -4.96
CA ASP A 105 19.97 -0.35 -5.83
C ASP A 105 18.58 -0.23 -6.51
N ASN A 106 18.07 1.00 -6.66
CA ASN A 106 16.70 1.31 -7.11
C ASN A 106 15.58 0.84 -6.16
N LEU A 107 15.87 0.44 -4.93
CA LEU A 107 14.83 0.19 -3.93
C LEU A 107 14.23 1.52 -3.45
N PHE A 108 12.94 1.51 -3.12
CA PHE A 108 12.17 2.66 -2.62
C PHE A 108 12.16 3.89 -3.53
N LEU A 109 12.72 3.79 -4.74
CA LEU A 109 12.69 4.83 -5.75
C LEU A 109 11.35 4.79 -6.50
N PHE A 110 10.51 5.79 -6.27
CA PHE A 110 9.22 5.93 -6.94
C PHE A 110 9.41 6.41 -8.38
N LYS A 111 8.96 5.61 -9.35
CA LYS A 111 9.04 5.91 -10.78
C LYS A 111 7.64 6.24 -11.31
N PRO A 112 7.42 7.44 -11.87
CA PRO A 112 6.12 7.79 -12.42
C PRO A 112 5.79 6.88 -13.62
N HIS A 113 4.54 6.45 -13.70
CA HIS A 113 4.01 5.74 -14.85
C HIS A 113 2.99 6.60 -15.57
N LYS A 114 3.18 6.75 -16.87
CA LYS A 114 2.21 7.41 -17.75
C LYS A 114 1.66 6.37 -18.72
N PRO A 115 0.34 6.09 -18.71
CA PRO A 115 -0.25 5.15 -19.65
C PRO A 115 -0.01 5.59 -21.09
N GLU A 116 0.35 4.67 -21.98
CA GLU A 116 0.57 4.96 -23.42
C GLU A 116 -0.71 5.48 -24.12
N LYS A 117 -1.88 5.06 -23.64
CA LYS A 117 -3.20 5.47 -24.12
C LYS A 117 -4.11 5.79 -22.93
N PRO A 118 -4.10 7.03 -22.41
CA PRO A 118 -4.98 7.41 -21.33
C PRO A 118 -6.44 7.32 -21.82
N LYS A 119 -7.24 6.46 -21.19
CA LYS A 119 -8.66 6.29 -21.53
C LYS A 119 -9.55 7.39 -20.95
N THR A 120 -9.03 8.19 -20.01
CA THR A 120 -9.78 9.20 -19.26
C THR A 120 -8.91 10.42 -18.97
N GLN A 121 -9.54 11.55 -18.65
CA GLN A 121 -8.91 12.76 -18.09
C GLN A 121 -8.91 12.74 -16.55
N LEU A 122 -9.01 11.55 -15.94
CA LEU A 122 -9.07 11.44 -14.48
C LEU A 122 -7.77 12.01 -13.87
N PRO A 123 -7.86 12.77 -12.78
CA PRO A 123 -6.71 13.33 -12.09
C PRO A 123 -6.02 12.23 -11.27
N LEU A 124 -5.42 11.28 -11.99
CA LEU A 124 -4.79 10.06 -11.48
C LEU A 124 -3.28 10.12 -11.74
N TYR A 125 -2.50 9.97 -10.68
CA TYR A 125 -1.05 9.85 -10.77
C TYR A 125 -0.62 8.46 -10.29
N THR A 126 0.03 7.71 -11.19
CA THR A 126 0.49 6.34 -10.91
C THR A 126 2.01 6.34 -10.78
N TYR A 127 2.50 5.64 -9.76
CA TYR A 127 3.92 5.40 -9.53
C TYR A 127 4.15 3.92 -9.26
N PHE A 128 5.34 3.45 -9.63
CA PHE A 128 5.84 2.13 -9.24
C PHE A 128 7.03 2.29 -8.30
N VAL A 129 7.06 1.49 -7.24
CA VAL A 129 8.17 1.48 -6.29
C VAL A 129 8.63 0.05 -6.05
N LYS A 130 9.95 -0.16 -6.11
CA LYS A 130 10.55 -1.46 -5.83
C LYS A 130 10.81 -1.61 -4.33
N VAL A 131 10.48 -2.77 -3.77
CA VAL A 131 10.68 -3.10 -2.36
C VAL A 131 11.47 -4.40 -2.22
N PRO A 132 12.29 -4.55 -1.16
CA PRO A 132 13.00 -5.80 -0.93
C PRO A 132 12.04 -6.92 -0.57
N SER A 133 12.43 -8.15 -0.89
CA SER A 133 11.66 -9.35 -0.56
C SER A 133 12.52 -10.37 0.17
N VAL A 134 11.90 -11.08 1.10
CA VAL A 134 12.49 -12.25 1.79
C VAL A 134 12.18 -13.57 1.08
N LEU A 135 11.45 -13.50 -0.03
CA LEU A 135 11.07 -14.65 -0.83
C LEU A 135 12.17 -15.00 -1.84
N THR A 136 12.19 -16.27 -2.22
CA THR A 136 13.15 -16.77 -3.22
C THR A 136 12.71 -16.39 -4.63
N GLU A 137 13.67 -16.32 -5.56
CA GLU A 137 13.42 -16.11 -6.99
C GLU A 137 12.37 -17.07 -7.58
N LYS A 138 12.35 -18.32 -7.11
CA LYS A 138 11.37 -19.34 -7.51
C LYS A 138 9.94 -18.99 -7.07
N GLU A 139 9.78 -18.43 -5.88
CA GLU A 139 8.48 -18.00 -5.34
C GLU A 139 8.00 -16.72 -6.05
N LEU A 140 8.92 -15.83 -6.40
CA LEU A 140 8.63 -14.57 -7.10
C LEU A 140 8.45 -14.76 -8.62
N GLN A 141 8.95 -15.86 -9.18
CA GLN A 141 9.06 -16.11 -10.62
C GLN A 141 9.87 -15.01 -11.34
N LYS A 142 10.91 -14.50 -10.69
CA LYS A 142 11.77 -13.39 -11.15
C LYS A 142 13.22 -13.60 -10.69
N GLU A 143 14.19 -13.16 -11.49
CA GLU A 143 15.64 -13.22 -11.19
C GLU A 143 16.09 -12.10 -10.22
N SER A 144 15.31 -11.87 -9.15
CA SER A 144 15.67 -10.92 -8.09
C SER A 144 14.77 -11.09 -6.88
N ASN A 145 15.30 -10.88 -5.68
CA ASN A 145 14.52 -10.79 -4.44
C ASN A 145 13.88 -9.40 -4.26
N ILE A 146 13.26 -8.89 -5.33
CA ILE A 146 12.66 -7.56 -5.39
C ILE A 146 11.23 -7.71 -5.88
N GLN A 147 10.32 -7.06 -5.18
CA GLN A 147 8.95 -6.89 -5.60
C GLN A 147 8.68 -5.44 -6.00
N GLU A 148 7.57 -5.19 -6.68
CA GLU A 148 7.18 -3.87 -7.16
C GLU A 148 5.74 -3.60 -6.78
N ILE A 149 5.49 -2.42 -6.22
CA ILE A 149 4.19 -1.96 -5.76
C ILE A 149 3.72 -0.85 -6.67
N LYS A 150 2.44 -0.89 -7.01
CA LYS A 150 1.76 0.20 -7.72
C LYS A 150 1.08 1.12 -6.71
N VAL A 151 1.38 2.40 -6.81
CA VAL A 151 0.85 3.46 -5.95
C VAL A 151 0.06 4.44 -6.80
N GLU A 152 -1.22 4.60 -6.52
CA GLU A 152 -2.15 5.41 -7.30
C GLU A 152 -2.78 6.51 -6.44
N PHE A 153 -2.52 7.76 -6.82
CA PHE A 153 -3.11 8.95 -6.22
C PHE A 153 -4.26 9.44 -7.10
N PHE A 154 -5.49 9.34 -6.58
CA PHE A 154 -6.66 10.03 -7.11
C PHE A 154 -6.75 11.40 -6.45
N THR A 155 -6.47 12.48 -7.19
CA THR A 155 -6.47 13.81 -6.57
C THR A 155 -7.83 14.46 -6.65
N GLU A 156 -8.31 14.96 -5.53
CA GLU A 156 -9.55 15.72 -5.42
C GLU A 156 -9.29 17.08 -4.77
N THR A 157 -10.14 18.06 -5.06
CA THR A 157 -10.02 19.43 -4.49
C THR A 157 -10.88 19.64 -3.24
N ASN A 158 -11.75 18.68 -2.93
CA ASN A 158 -12.68 18.77 -1.80
C ASN A 158 -12.07 18.11 -0.56
N ASP A 159 -12.61 18.46 0.61
CA ASP A 159 -12.29 17.77 1.85
C ASP A 159 -12.65 16.29 1.74
N ILE A 160 -11.73 15.45 2.21
CA ILE A 160 -11.85 14.00 2.13
C ILE A 160 -12.42 13.51 3.45
N GLU A 161 -13.50 12.74 3.38
CA GLU A 161 -14.03 12.05 4.55
C GLU A 161 -13.09 10.90 4.95
N ILE A 162 -12.73 10.82 6.22
CA ILE A 162 -11.75 9.88 6.75
C ILE A 162 -12.34 9.09 7.91
N SER A 163 -12.29 7.76 7.81
CA SER A 163 -12.45 6.86 8.94
C SER A 163 -11.07 6.47 9.49
N LYS A 164 -10.81 6.77 10.76
CA LYS A 164 -9.58 6.38 11.45
C LYS A 164 -9.69 4.93 11.92
N MET A 165 -8.88 4.05 11.34
CA MET A 165 -8.93 2.60 11.60
C MET A 165 -7.61 2.14 12.22
N CYS A 166 -7.68 1.31 13.26
CA CYS A 166 -6.49 0.69 13.85
C CYS A 166 -6.09 -0.58 13.09
N GLY A 167 -4.79 -0.76 12.84
CA GLY A 167 -4.21 -1.93 12.15
C GLY A 167 -4.13 -3.21 12.98
N LYS A 168 -4.75 -3.27 14.16
CA LYS A 168 -4.65 -4.42 15.08
C LYS A 168 -5.24 -5.71 14.52
N ASP A 169 -6.27 -5.59 13.66
CA ASP A 169 -7.05 -6.71 13.13
C ASP A 169 -6.72 -7.00 11.66
N LEU A 170 -5.51 -6.71 11.19
CA LEU A 170 -5.08 -7.04 9.83
C LEU A 170 -4.32 -8.36 9.77
N PHE A 171 -4.61 -9.16 8.75
CA PHE A 171 -3.98 -10.47 8.59
C PHE A 171 -2.47 -10.42 8.32
N ALA A 172 -2.00 -9.36 7.64
CA ALA A 172 -0.61 -9.21 7.25
C ALA A 172 0.28 -8.73 8.39
N ILE A 173 -0.28 -7.98 9.34
CA ILE A 173 0.41 -7.50 10.53
C ILE A 173 -0.61 -7.01 11.55
N SER A 174 -0.36 -7.26 12.83
CA SER A 174 -1.12 -6.64 13.91
C SER A 174 -0.28 -5.48 14.45
N SER A 175 -0.81 -4.26 14.41
CA SER A 175 -0.13 -3.07 14.94
C SER A 175 -1.13 -2.06 15.51
N GLU A 176 -0.67 -1.22 16.45
CA GLU A 176 -1.47 -0.11 17.00
C GLU A 176 -1.44 1.14 16.09
N LEU A 177 -0.96 0.99 14.85
CA LEU A 177 -0.91 2.09 13.90
C LEU A 177 -2.34 2.48 13.46
N GLU A 178 -2.56 3.79 13.36
CA GLU A 178 -3.80 4.35 12.82
C GLU A 178 -3.66 4.60 11.31
N TYR A 179 -4.72 4.29 10.56
CA TYR A 179 -4.83 4.45 9.12
C TYR A 179 -6.03 5.32 8.79
N ASN A 180 -5.84 6.24 7.87
CA ASN A 180 -6.89 6.99 7.21
C ASN A 180 -7.47 6.09 6.14
N VAL A 181 -8.67 5.57 6.39
CA VAL A 181 -9.35 4.67 5.47
C VAL A 181 -10.63 5.34 4.99
N LEU A 182 -10.95 5.16 3.71
CA LEU A 182 -12.15 5.74 3.12
C LEU A 182 -13.37 5.11 3.83
N PRO A 183 -14.39 5.90 4.21
CA PRO A 183 -15.57 5.35 4.86
C PRO A 183 -16.20 4.25 4.03
N LEU A 184 -16.80 3.28 4.73
CA LEU A 184 -17.33 2.07 4.12
C LEU A 184 -18.39 2.37 3.04
N ASP A 185 -19.25 3.36 3.27
CA ASP A 185 -20.31 3.76 2.34
C ASP A 185 -19.73 4.25 1.01
N ASN A 186 -18.65 5.03 1.05
CA ASN A 186 -17.93 5.50 -0.14
C ASN A 186 -17.22 4.35 -0.85
N LEU A 187 -16.62 3.40 -0.12
CA LEU A 187 -16.02 2.20 -0.72
C LEU A 187 -17.05 1.33 -1.46
N PHE A 188 -18.27 1.23 -0.93
CA PHE A 188 -19.38 0.56 -1.61
C PHE A 188 -19.81 1.30 -2.87
N ALA A 189 -19.96 2.63 -2.79
CA ALA A 189 -20.31 3.46 -3.94
C ALA A 189 -19.29 3.32 -5.08
N ASP A 190 -18.00 3.37 -4.77
CA ASP A 190 -16.91 3.20 -5.74
C ASP A 190 -16.99 1.86 -6.47
N LYS A 191 -17.23 0.76 -5.72
CA LYS A 191 -17.36 -0.57 -6.32
C LYS A 191 -18.59 -0.68 -7.23
N LEU A 192 -19.73 -0.13 -6.81
CA LEU A 192 -20.95 -0.13 -7.62
C LEU A 192 -20.77 0.68 -8.90
N TYR A 193 -20.17 1.88 -8.80
CA TYR A 193 -19.88 2.71 -9.97
C TYR A 193 -18.97 1.99 -10.97
N HIS A 194 -17.90 1.36 -10.48
CA HIS A 194 -17.01 0.58 -11.34
C HIS A 194 -17.68 -0.65 -11.97
N TRP A 195 -18.63 -1.27 -11.29
CA TRP A 195 -19.36 -2.43 -11.82
C TRP A 195 -20.40 -2.03 -12.88
N CYS A 196 -21.13 -0.94 -12.65
CA CYS A 196 -22.11 -0.40 -13.60
C CYS A 196 -21.48 0.25 -14.85
N SER A 197 -20.20 0.63 -14.79
CA SER A 197 -19.47 1.30 -15.88
C SER A 197 -18.69 0.34 -16.78
N ARG A 198 -18.85 -0.98 -16.60
CA ARG A 198 -18.26 -2.04 -17.44
C ARG A 198 -19.30 -2.58 -18.41
#